data_AF-A0A350JFW9-F1
#
_entry.id   AF-A0A350JFW9-F1
#
_cell.length_a   1.000
_cell.length_b   1.000
_cell.length_c   1.000
_cell.angle_alpha   90.00
_cell.angle_beta   90.00
_cell.angle_gamma   90.00
#
_symmetry.space_group_name_H-M   'P 1'
#
loop_
_entity.id
_entity.type
_entity.pdbx_description
1 polymer ?
#
loop_
_entity_poly.entity_id
_entity_poly.type
_entity_poly.pdbx_seq_one_letter_code
_entity_poly.pdbx_strand_id
1 'polypeptide(L)'
;RENVPTQGIRILDGIEMDQDNLDNLPSVGAFGNYNGFGMDDGNTDNEKLGLSHFMSYANGIGPVSDPQVAADYYNFMQGRWKDGTQLTHSGNGYDPANLDAVPARFMFTDSSDLGYYSTYGIDTMSNPIWDEASAGNASGDRRGTGSTGPFTFEPNSTKSITIAFVFAQKMNDRLGSVDKMKTYSDHIQNLYDAGETECGPFENDFALGQDEMVQSKIEIFPNPTSSSFTVAGIQGWAELNIRSIDGQLIRTESVSENTPIDISQLASGPYLLNLNTQGTVSHTTLIKQ
;
A
#
# COMPACT_ATOMS: atom_id res chain seq x y z
N ARG A 1 17.27 11.05 14.00
CA ARG A 1 17.54 9.72 13.38
C ARG A 1 18.03 10.00 11.98
N GLU A 2 19.31 9.78 11.70
CA GLU A 2 19.91 10.21 10.42
C GLU A 2 20.01 9.07 9.39
N ASN A 3 19.96 7.80 9.83
CA ASN A 3 20.02 6.62 8.97
C ASN A 3 18.65 5.92 8.89
N VAL A 4 17.59 6.65 8.55
CA VAL A 4 16.25 6.06 8.46
C VAL A 4 16.10 5.38 7.10
N PRO A 5 15.72 4.10 7.04
CA PRO A 5 15.38 3.47 5.77
C PRO A 5 14.04 3.99 5.25
N THR A 6 13.91 4.00 3.93
CA THR A 6 12.66 4.27 3.22
C THR A 6 12.22 3.00 2.49
N GLN A 7 10.91 2.77 2.46
CA GLN A 7 10.29 1.72 1.69
C GLN A 7 9.26 2.33 0.75
N GLY A 8 9.10 1.73 -0.42
CA GLY A 8 8.12 2.10 -1.43
C GLY A 8 7.53 0.87 -2.11
N ILE A 9 6.44 1.08 -2.83
CA ILE A 9 5.76 0.07 -3.62
C ILE A 9 5.71 0.57 -5.05
N ARG A 10 6.13 -0.27 -6.00
CA ARG A 10 6.05 0.00 -7.44
C ARG A 10 5.17 -1.04 -8.10
N ILE A 11 4.17 -0.60 -8.87
CA ILE A 11 3.42 -1.47 -9.78
C ILE A 11 4.29 -1.59 -11.04
N LEU A 12 4.83 -2.79 -11.27
CA LEU A 12 5.68 -3.10 -12.42
C LEU A 12 4.85 -3.48 -13.66
N ASP A 13 3.70 -4.12 -13.42
CA ASP A 13 2.72 -4.47 -14.44
C ASP A 13 1.33 -4.40 -13.83
N GLY A 14 0.42 -3.72 -14.55
CA GLY A 14 -0.90 -3.37 -14.07
C GLY A 14 -1.94 -4.48 -14.28
N ILE A 15 -3.15 -4.23 -13.79
CA ILE A 15 -4.30 -5.10 -14.07
C ILE A 15 -4.91 -4.72 -15.42
N GLU A 16 -5.14 -5.70 -16.29
CA GLU A 16 -5.83 -5.48 -17.59
C GLU A 16 -7.18 -4.78 -17.43
N MET A 17 -7.39 -3.75 -18.24
CA MET A 17 -8.64 -3.04 -18.37
C MET A 17 -9.76 -3.93 -18.93
N ASP A 18 -11.00 -3.45 -18.79
CA ASP A 18 -12.15 -4.10 -19.41
C ASP A 18 -12.10 -3.82 -20.92
N GLN A 19 -12.27 -4.88 -21.72
CA GLN A 19 -12.16 -4.79 -23.17
C GLN A 19 -13.28 -3.93 -23.76
N ASP A 20 -12.92 -2.92 -24.55
CA ASP A 20 -13.85 -2.02 -25.22
C ASP A 20 -13.63 -1.95 -26.74
N ASN A 21 -12.68 -2.72 -27.29
CA ASN A 21 -12.26 -2.74 -28.69
C ASN A 21 -11.65 -1.40 -29.16
N LEU A 22 -11.10 -0.61 -28.25
CA LEU A 22 -10.35 0.60 -28.56
C LEU A 22 -8.89 0.47 -28.10
N ASP A 23 -8.03 1.28 -28.71
CA ASP A 23 -6.74 1.62 -28.13
C ASP A 23 -6.97 2.85 -27.23
N ASN A 24 -7.00 2.64 -25.92
CA ASN A 24 -7.37 3.66 -24.96
C ASN A 24 -6.25 4.69 -24.79
N LEU A 25 -6.62 5.97 -24.83
CA LEU A 25 -5.68 7.06 -24.57
C LEU A 25 -5.32 7.12 -23.07
N PRO A 26 -4.09 7.56 -22.74
CA PRO A 26 -3.71 7.78 -21.34
C PRO A 26 -4.59 8.86 -20.70
N SER A 27 -4.80 8.74 -19.37
CA SER A 27 -5.67 9.66 -18.62
C SER A 27 -5.29 11.15 -18.72
N VAL A 28 -4.03 11.45 -19.06
CA VAL A 28 -3.54 12.80 -19.37
C VAL A 28 -2.70 12.73 -20.65
N GLY A 29 -3.27 13.18 -21.77
CA GLY A 29 -2.67 12.99 -23.10
C GLY A 29 -1.41 13.82 -23.41
N ALA A 30 -1.16 14.92 -22.70
CA ALA A 30 -0.05 15.83 -23.02
C ALA A 30 1.34 15.32 -22.61
N PHE A 31 1.41 14.32 -21.73
CA PHE A 31 2.65 13.87 -21.11
C PHE A 31 2.93 12.37 -21.33
N GLY A 32 2.06 11.63 -22.02
CA GLY A 32 2.24 10.20 -22.30
C GLY A 32 1.68 9.28 -21.22
N ASN A 33 2.17 8.03 -21.16
CA ASN A 33 1.66 7.01 -20.25
C ASN A 33 2.57 6.80 -19.03
N TYR A 34 2.50 7.71 -18.06
CA TYR A 34 3.25 7.59 -16.79
C TYR A 34 2.49 6.79 -15.71
N ASN A 35 1.22 6.46 -15.94
CA ASN A 35 0.39 5.72 -14.99
C ASN A 35 -0.57 4.80 -15.73
N GLY A 36 -0.19 3.53 -15.82
CA GLY A 36 -0.81 2.52 -16.68
C GLY A 36 0.19 2.02 -17.72
N PHE A 37 -0.23 1.06 -18.53
CA PHE A 37 0.58 0.40 -19.55
C PHE A 37 -0.28 0.16 -20.80
N GLY A 38 0.34 0.08 -21.98
CA GLY A 38 -0.36 -0.23 -23.24
C GLY A 38 -1.15 0.91 -23.90
N MET A 39 -1.34 2.04 -23.21
CA MET A 39 -2.17 3.15 -23.73
C MET A 39 -1.57 3.84 -24.96
N ASP A 40 -2.37 4.06 -26.00
CA ASP A 40 -2.03 4.77 -27.25
C ASP A 40 -0.81 4.17 -27.98
N ASP A 41 -0.71 2.83 -27.98
CA ASP A 41 0.42 2.09 -28.55
C ASP A 41 0.12 1.40 -29.90
N GLY A 42 -1.11 1.52 -30.38
CA GLY A 42 -1.61 0.93 -31.62
C GLY A 42 -2.16 -0.50 -31.47
N ASN A 43 -2.08 -1.11 -30.28
CA ASN A 43 -2.63 -2.43 -30.00
C ASN A 43 -3.90 -2.30 -29.16
N THR A 44 -5.02 -2.66 -29.76
CA THR A 44 -6.33 -2.67 -29.09
C THR A 44 -6.38 -3.66 -27.91
N ASP A 45 -7.00 -3.24 -26.81
CA ASP A 45 -7.31 -4.03 -25.61
C ASP A 45 -6.08 -4.67 -24.92
N ASN A 46 -4.90 -4.02 -24.97
CA ASN A 46 -3.70 -4.44 -24.22
C ASN A 46 -3.45 -3.60 -22.96
N GLU A 47 -4.33 -2.65 -22.65
CA GLU A 47 -4.13 -1.63 -21.64
C GLU A 47 -4.25 -2.19 -20.24
N LYS A 48 -3.36 -1.73 -19.37
CA LYS A 48 -3.33 -2.14 -17.96
C LYS A 48 -3.32 -0.93 -17.05
N LEU A 49 -4.07 -1.03 -15.97
CA LEU A 49 -4.26 0.00 -14.96
C LEU A 49 -3.03 0.11 -14.06
N GLY A 50 -2.56 1.35 -13.89
CA GLY A 50 -1.62 1.70 -12.83
C GLY A 50 -2.35 1.94 -11.50
N LEU A 51 -1.84 2.90 -10.72
CA LEU A 51 -2.47 3.33 -9.49
C LEU A 51 -3.64 4.27 -9.83
N SER A 52 -4.83 4.02 -9.28
CA SER A 52 -6.01 4.86 -9.50
C SER A 52 -6.09 5.98 -8.46
N HIS A 53 -5.89 5.64 -7.19
CA HIS A 53 -5.85 6.60 -6.09
C HIS A 53 -4.80 6.22 -5.04
N PHE A 54 -4.25 7.22 -4.36
CA PHE A 54 -3.43 7.07 -3.17
C PHE A 54 -3.85 8.10 -2.13
N MET A 55 -4.34 7.62 -0.99
CA MET A 55 -4.74 8.45 0.14
C MET A 55 -3.86 8.15 1.35
N SER A 56 -3.23 9.19 1.88
CA SER A 56 -2.45 9.15 3.12
C SER A 56 -3.26 9.76 4.27
N TYR A 57 -3.32 9.07 5.40
CA TYR A 57 -4.11 9.47 6.56
C TYR A 57 -3.39 9.12 7.85
N ALA A 58 -3.78 9.80 8.93
CA ALA A 58 -3.23 9.60 10.25
C ALA A 58 -4.15 8.76 11.12
N ASN A 59 -3.58 8.14 12.15
CA ASN A 59 -4.37 7.54 13.20
C ASN A 59 -5.18 8.63 13.93
N GLY A 60 -6.48 8.43 14.12
CA GLY A 60 -7.29 9.46 14.79
C GLY A 60 -8.78 9.34 14.59
N ILE A 61 -9.45 10.46 14.81
CA ILE A 61 -10.90 10.63 14.67
C ILE A 61 -11.15 11.73 13.63
N GLY A 62 -12.18 11.54 12.82
CA GLY A 62 -12.63 12.52 11.83
C GLY A 62 -12.73 11.93 10.43
N PRO A 63 -12.93 12.78 9.41
CA PRO A 63 -13.08 12.37 8.02
C PRO A 63 -11.74 11.96 7.37
N VAL A 64 -10.62 12.53 7.84
CA VAL A 64 -9.25 12.34 7.34
C VAL A 64 -8.41 11.36 8.17
N SER A 65 -9.09 10.42 8.85
CA SER A 65 -8.47 9.46 9.75
C SER A 65 -8.78 8.03 9.33
N ASP A 66 -8.36 7.07 10.15
CA ASP A 66 -8.60 5.65 9.92
C ASP A 66 -10.05 5.31 9.49
N PRO A 67 -10.21 4.48 8.44
CA PRO A 67 -11.49 3.89 8.10
C PRO A 67 -11.95 2.96 9.23
N GLN A 68 -13.26 2.94 9.48
CA GLN A 68 -13.87 2.15 10.57
C GLN A 68 -14.91 1.16 10.04
N VAL A 69 -15.51 1.44 8.89
CA VAL A 69 -16.51 0.58 8.26
C VAL A 69 -16.17 0.37 6.78
N ALA A 70 -16.72 -0.69 6.17
CA ALA A 70 -16.46 -1.02 4.76
C ALA A 70 -16.70 0.15 3.78
N ALA A 71 -17.69 1.00 4.06
CA ALA A 71 -17.96 2.20 3.25
C ALA A 71 -16.80 3.20 3.28
N ASP A 72 -16.10 3.35 4.41
CA ASP A 72 -14.93 4.23 4.54
C ASP A 72 -13.79 3.74 3.64
N TYR A 73 -13.49 2.43 3.67
CA TYR A 73 -12.46 1.84 2.80
C TYR A 73 -12.84 2.00 1.32
N TYR A 74 -14.11 1.80 0.98
CA TYR A 74 -14.58 1.98 -0.39
C TYR A 74 -14.44 3.44 -0.86
N ASN A 75 -14.78 4.40 -0.01
CA ASN A 75 -14.53 5.81 -0.27
C ASN A 75 -13.04 6.06 -0.51
N PHE A 76 -12.16 5.52 0.32
CA PHE A 76 -10.71 5.73 0.18
C PHE A 76 -10.17 5.16 -1.14
N MET A 77 -10.66 3.98 -1.55
CA MET A 77 -10.31 3.40 -2.86
C MET A 77 -10.75 4.26 -4.06
N GLN A 78 -11.74 5.13 -3.86
CA GLN A 78 -12.27 6.06 -4.86
C GLN A 78 -11.74 7.49 -4.73
N GLY A 79 -10.72 7.72 -3.89
CA GLY A 79 -10.20 9.07 -3.67
C GLY A 79 -11.17 9.96 -2.88
N ARG A 80 -11.98 9.39 -2.00
CA ARG A 80 -12.94 10.12 -1.14
C ARG A 80 -12.65 9.85 0.33
N TRP A 81 -12.85 10.86 1.16
CA TRP A 81 -12.75 10.76 2.61
C TRP A 81 -13.96 10.03 3.20
N LYS A 82 -13.94 9.76 4.52
CA LYS A 82 -14.99 8.95 5.18
C LYS A 82 -16.39 9.55 5.03
N ASP A 83 -16.46 10.88 5.03
CA ASP A 83 -17.70 11.64 4.85
C ASP A 83 -18.12 11.78 3.37
N GLY A 84 -17.40 11.16 2.44
CA GLY A 84 -17.64 11.22 0.99
C GLY A 84 -17.02 12.43 0.29
N THR A 85 -16.40 13.36 1.03
CA THR A 85 -15.70 14.52 0.47
C THR A 85 -14.59 14.06 -0.47
N GLN A 86 -14.50 14.69 -1.63
CA GLN A 86 -13.45 14.39 -2.62
C GLN A 86 -12.07 14.75 -2.07
N LEU A 87 -11.07 13.91 -2.35
CA LEU A 87 -9.66 14.25 -2.14
C LEU A 87 -9.29 15.46 -3.02
N THR A 88 -8.65 16.46 -2.42
CA THR A 88 -8.17 17.67 -3.13
C THR A 88 -6.66 17.82 -3.02
N HIS A 89 -6.06 18.57 -3.93
CA HIS A 89 -4.64 18.93 -3.88
C HIS A 89 -4.38 19.95 -2.76
N SER A 90 -3.16 19.94 -2.22
CA SER A 90 -2.65 20.82 -1.16
C SER A 90 -3.05 20.43 0.27
N GLY A 91 -2.32 20.97 1.26
CA GLY A 91 -2.56 20.69 2.68
C GLY A 91 -2.59 19.19 2.98
N ASN A 92 -3.56 18.77 3.79
CA ASN A 92 -3.83 17.36 4.10
C ASN A 92 -4.80 16.69 3.09
N GLY A 93 -5.12 17.36 1.98
CA GLY A 93 -6.04 16.87 0.96
C GLY A 93 -7.53 16.91 1.30
N TYR A 94 -7.92 17.67 2.34
CA TYR A 94 -9.31 17.83 2.76
C TYR A 94 -9.67 19.30 2.92
N ASP A 95 -10.35 19.85 1.91
CA ASP A 95 -10.83 21.24 1.92
C ASP A 95 -12.32 21.32 1.49
N PRO A 96 -13.26 20.77 2.28
CA PRO A 96 -14.68 20.73 1.93
C PRO A 96 -15.34 22.11 1.83
N ALA A 97 -14.70 23.15 2.36
CA ALA A 97 -15.23 24.52 2.36
C ALA A 97 -14.86 25.29 1.08
N ASN A 98 -13.87 24.81 0.34
CA ASN A 98 -13.35 25.47 -0.85
C ASN A 98 -13.92 24.82 -2.12
N LEU A 99 -14.81 25.54 -2.79
CA LEU A 99 -15.44 25.07 -4.03
C LEU A 99 -14.49 25.04 -5.23
N ASP A 100 -13.37 25.77 -5.14
CA ASP A 100 -12.35 25.87 -6.19
C ASP A 100 -11.15 24.93 -5.90
N ALA A 101 -11.27 24.06 -4.89
CA ALA A 101 -10.23 23.11 -4.57
C ALA A 101 -10.01 22.12 -5.74
N VAL A 102 -8.77 21.99 -6.19
CA VAL A 102 -8.42 21.11 -7.31
C VAL A 102 -8.55 19.65 -6.85
N PRO A 103 -9.35 18.80 -7.52
CA PRO A 103 -9.44 17.38 -7.18
C PRO A 103 -8.09 16.67 -7.37
N ALA A 104 -7.77 15.72 -6.50
CA ALA A 104 -6.56 14.92 -6.60
C ALA A 104 -6.83 13.41 -6.54
N ARG A 105 -5.94 12.65 -7.19
CA ARG A 105 -5.86 11.19 -7.21
C ARG A 105 -4.81 10.67 -6.23
N PHE A 106 -3.67 11.34 -6.17
CA PHE A 106 -2.50 10.91 -5.39
C PHE A 106 -2.08 12.01 -4.44
N MET A 107 -1.92 11.69 -3.16
CA MET A 107 -1.41 12.62 -2.17
C MET A 107 0.11 12.70 -2.19
N PHE A 108 0.65 13.90 -1.94
CA PHE A 108 2.07 14.14 -1.68
C PHE A 108 3.00 13.66 -2.79
N THR A 109 2.66 13.99 -4.04
CA THR A 109 3.42 13.56 -5.22
C THR A 109 4.76 14.26 -5.40
N ASP A 110 5.04 15.27 -4.59
CA ASP A 110 6.22 16.11 -4.71
C ASP A 110 6.46 16.63 -6.15
N SER A 111 7.72 16.77 -6.56
CA SER A 111 8.10 17.17 -7.92
C SER A 111 8.04 16.04 -8.94
N SER A 112 7.69 14.81 -8.55
CA SER A 112 7.64 13.66 -9.46
C SER A 112 6.46 13.68 -10.42
N ASP A 113 5.39 14.42 -10.11
CA ASP A 113 4.18 14.52 -10.95
C ASP A 113 4.29 15.62 -12.02
N LEU A 114 5.21 15.43 -12.96
CA LEU A 114 5.50 16.43 -14.01
C LEU A 114 4.34 16.63 -14.99
N GLY A 115 3.46 15.64 -15.15
CA GLY A 115 2.31 15.70 -16.05
C GLY A 115 0.98 15.98 -15.35
N TYR A 116 1.00 16.33 -14.06
CA TYR A 116 -0.18 16.64 -13.27
C TYR A 116 -1.19 15.48 -13.24
N TYR A 117 -0.70 14.24 -13.29
CA TYR A 117 -1.54 13.05 -13.20
C TYR A 117 -2.28 13.03 -11.86
N SER A 118 -1.65 13.46 -10.77
CA SER A 118 -2.32 13.55 -9.49
C SER A 118 -3.53 14.48 -9.54
N THR A 119 -3.61 15.44 -10.45
CA THR A 119 -4.68 16.45 -10.54
C THR A 119 -5.41 16.43 -11.87
N TYR A 120 -5.49 15.26 -12.52
CA TYR A 120 -6.20 15.08 -13.80
C TYR A 120 -5.73 16.01 -14.93
N GLY A 121 -4.43 16.35 -14.95
CA GLY A 121 -3.83 17.25 -15.94
C GLY A 121 -3.93 18.73 -15.59
N ILE A 122 -4.49 19.09 -14.44
CA ILE A 122 -4.59 20.49 -13.98
C ILE A 122 -3.26 20.90 -13.38
N ASP A 123 -2.62 21.93 -13.95
CA ASP A 123 -1.36 22.46 -13.44
C ASP A 123 -1.51 23.00 -12.02
N THR A 124 -0.89 22.30 -11.08
CA THR A 124 -0.82 22.68 -9.66
C THR A 124 0.62 22.85 -9.18
N MET A 125 1.61 22.86 -10.07
CA MET A 125 3.01 23.04 -9.71
C MET A 125 3.18 24.43 -9.09
N SER A 126 3.30 24.43 -7.77
CA SER A 126 3.38 25.61 -6.94
C SER A 126 4.57 25.49 -6.01
N ASN A 127 5.01 26.63 -5.46
CA ASN A 127 6.06 26.69 -4.46
C ASN A 127 5.43 27.14 -3.12
N PRO A 128 5.47 26.32 -2.06
CA PRO A 128 6.16 25.04 -1.96
C PRO A 128 5.46 23.92 -2.74
N ILE A 129 6.27 22.96 -3.21
CA ILE A 129 5.81 21.71 -3.82
C ILE A 129 4.94 20.96 -2.80
N TRP A 130 3.86 20.31 -3.25
CA TRP A 130 2.98 19.55 -2.36
C TRP A 130 3.58 18.19 -2.00
N ASP A 131 4.09 18.10 -0.78
CA ASP A 131 4.65 16.89 -0.17
C ASP A 131 4.19 16.79 1.30
N GLU A 132 4.53 15.69 1.98
CA GLU A 132 4.12 15.49 3.39
C GLU A 132 4.72 16.54 4.34
N ALA A 133 5.92 17.05 4.02
CA ALA A 133 6.64 18.01 4.84
C ALA A 133 6.09 19.44 4.70
N SER A 134 5.72 19.84 3.49
CA SER A 134 5.16 21.15 3.17
C SER A 134 3.67 21.24 3.56
N ALA A 135 2.97 20.11 3.63
CA ALA A 135 1.58 20.03 4.03
C ALA A 135 1.30 20.41 5.50
N GLY A 136 2.34 20.54 6.34
CA GLY A 136 2.19 20.96 7.73
C GLY A 136 1.53 19.90 8.63
N ASN A 137 1.61 18.63 8.26
CA ASN A 137 1.00 17.55 9.03
C ASN A 137 1.72 17.35 10.38
N ALA A 138 0.96 17.17 11.46
CA ALA A 138 1.52 16.94 12.79
C ALA A 138 2.19 15.57 12.89
N SER A 139 3.36 15.47 13.52
CA SER A 139 4.09 14.20 13.68
C SER A 139 3.21 13.09 14.28
N GLY A 140 3.24 11.89 13.71
CA GLY A 140 2.44 10.77 14.19
C GLY A 140 2.55 9.53 13.32
N ASP A 141 1.68 8.54 13.60
CA ASP A 141 1.52 7.35 12.77
C ASP A 141 0.85 7.73 11.44
N ARG A 142 1.42 7.25 10.34
CA ARG A 142 0.99 7.55 8.97
C ARG A 142 0.68 6.25 8.26
N ARG A 143 -0.49 6.22 7.63
CA ARG A 143 -1.00 5.08 6.88
C ARG A 143 -1.37 5.56 5.48
N GLY A 144 -1.36 4.63 4.54
CA GLY A 144 -1.69 4.89 3.16
C GLY A 144 -2.54 3.78 2.59
N THR A 145 -3.47 4.15 1.72
CA THR A 145 -4.23 3.20 0.91
C THR A 145 -4.03 3.56 -0.55
N GLY A 146 -3.45 2.63 -1.30
CA GLY A 146 -3.39 2.66 -2.76
C GLY A 146 -4.48 1.77 -3.34
N SER A 147 -5.09 2.20 -4.43
CA SER A 147 -6.08 1.41 -5.17
C SER A 147 -5.76 1.35 -6.67
N THR A 148 -6.18 0.29 -7.33
CA THR A 148 -6.16 0.15 -8.79
C THR A 148 -7.55 -0.32 -9.26
N GLY A 149 -8.05 0.24 -10.36
CA GLY A 149 -9.41 0.00 -10.85
C GLY A 149 -10.10 1.23 -11.42
N PRO A 150 -11.37 1.10 -11.82
CA PRO A 150 -12.17 -0.13 -11.75
C PRO A 150 -11.80 -1.13 -12.86
N PHE A 151 -12.04 -2.41 -12.60
CA PHE A 151 -11.99 -3.49 -13.58
C PHE A 151 -12.99 -4.57 -13.17
N THR A 152 -13.36 -5.43 -14.11
CA THR A 152 -14.37 -6.46 -13.92
C THR A 152 -13.74 -7.85 -13.83
N PHE A 153 -14.15 -8.62 -12.82
CA PHE A 153 -13.87 -10.05 -12.75
C PHE A 153 -14.98 -10.83 -13.46
N GLU A 154 -14.72 -11.25 -14.69
CA GLU A 154 -15.62 -12.15 -15.41
C GLU A 154 -15.58 -13.56 -14.80
N PRO A 155 -16.66 -14.36 -14.94
CA PRO A 155 -16.68 -15.75 -14.48
C PRO A 155 -15.48 -16.55 -15.02
N ASN A 156 -14.73 -17.20 -14.12
CA ASN A 156 -13.51 -17.95 -14.43
C ASN A 156 -12.34 -17.11 -15.00
N SER A 157 -12.39 -15.78 -14.90
CA SER A 157 -11.25 -14.93 -15.28
C SER A 157 -10.14 -14.97 -14.23
N THR A 158 -8.92 -14.73 -14.67
CA THR A 158 -7.77 -14.48 -13.81
C THR A 158 -7.20 -13.13 -14.20
N LYS A 159 -6.91 -12.29 -13.21
CA LYS A 159 -6.24 -11.01 -13.39
C LYS A 159 -4.92 -11.07 -12.63
N SER A 160 -3.87 -10.53 -13.25
CA SER A 160 -2.51 -10.52 -12.69
C SER A 160 -2.07 -9.08 -12.43
N ILE A 161 -1.27 -8.91 -11.39
CA ILE A 161 -0.58 -7.65 -11.07
C ILE A 161 0.82 -8.00 -10.59
N THR A 162 1.82 -7.25 -11.05
CA THR A 162 3.21 -7.41 -10.58
C THR A 162 3.60 -6.21 -9.76
N ILE A 163 4.02 -6.45 -8.51
CA ILE A 163 4.39 -5.41 -7.55
C ILE A 163 5.81 -5.67 -7.06
N ALA A 164 6.61 -4.62 -6.98
CA ALA A 164 7.90 -4.62 -6.31
C ALA A 164 7.84 -3.83 -5.01
N PHE A 165 8.41 -4.40 -3.95
CA PHE A 165 8.73 -3.68 -2.72
C PHE A 165 10.15 -3.14 -2.84
N VAL A 166 10.28 -1.83 -2.79
CA VAL A 166 11.55 -1.13 -2.98
C VAL A 166 12.04 -0.63 -1.63
N PHE A 167 13.28 -0.95 -1.29
CA PHE A 167 13.91 -0.50 -0.06
C PHE A 167 15.15 0.32 -0.41
N ALA A 168 15.33 1.45 0.27
CA ALA A 168 16.59 2.18 0.22
C ALA A 168 16.93 2.81 1.57
N GLN A 169 18.21 3.05 1.76
CA GLN A 169 18.74 3.76 2.93
C GLN A 169 19.91 4.62 2.47
N LYS A 170 20.07 5.76 3.12
CA LYS A 170 21.22 6.65 2.94
C LYS A 170 21.74 7.10 4.30
N MET A 171 23.05 7.08 4.47
CA MET A 171 23.70 7.45 5.72
C MET A 171 23.66 8.97 5.92
N ASN A 172 23.35 9.37 7.14
CA ASN A 172 23.30 10.76 7.63
C ASN A 172 22.36 11.68 6.83
N ASP A 173 21.41 11.11 6.08
CA ASP A 173 20.51 11.85 5.20
C ASP A 173 19.18 11.11 5.06
N ARG A 174 18.23 11.49 5.90
CA ARG A 174 16.87 10.91 5.90
C ARG A 174 16.16 11.14 4.57
N LEU A 175 16.22 12.35 4.01
CA LEU A 175 15.48 12.67 2.79
C LEU A 175 16.14 12.05 1.56
N GLY A 176 17.47 12.01 1.52
CA GLY A 176 18.17 11.32 0.43
C GLY A 176 17.93 9.81 0.41
N SER A 177 17.42 9.19 1.49
CA SER A 177 16.93 7.80 1.42
C SER A 177 15.66 7.67 0.56
N VAL A 178 14.82 8.70 0.52
CA VAL A 178 13.61 8.76 -0.33
C VAL A 178 14.01 8.94 -1.79
N ASP A 179 14.93 9.86 -2.09
CA ASP A 179 15.43 10.06 -3.45
C ASP A 179 16.08 8.79 -4.01
N LYS A 180 16.88 8.11 -3.18
CA LYS A 180 17.50 6.83 -3.54
C LYS A 180 16.45 5.73 -3.78
N MET A 181 15.40 5.68 -2.97
CA MET A 181 14.28 4.74 -3.18
C MET A 181 13.59 4.99 -4.52
N LYS A 182 13.35 6.26 -4.90
CA LYS A 182 12.79 6.61 -6.22
C LYS A 182 13.69 6.15 -7.36
N THR A 183 15.00 6.39 -7.27
CA THR A 183 15.97 5.90 -8.27
C THR A 183 15.93 4.37 -8.39
N TYR A 184 15.87 3.64 -7.26
CA TYR A 184 15.73 2.19 -7.28
C TYR A 184 14.39 1.73 -7.86
N SER A 185 13.31 2.48 -7.61
CA SER A 185 12.00 2.21 -8.22
C SER A 185 12.04 2.34 -9.74
N ASP A 186 12.73 3.33 -10.29
CA ASP A 186 12.86 3.48 -11.74
C ASP A 186 13.81 2.44 -12.32
N HIS A 187 14.88 2.08 -11.59
CA HIS A 187 15.79 1.03 -12.01
C HIS A 187 15.09 -0.33 -12.13
N ILE A 188 14.28 -0.73 -11.14
CA ILE A 188 13.58 -2.02 -11.18
C ILE A 188 12.50 -2.07 -12.26
N GLN A 189 11.86 -0.93 -12.58
CA GLN A 189 10.97 -0.86 -13.75
C GLN A 189 11.75 -1.16 -15.04
N ASN A 190 12.90 -0.50 -15.24
CA ASN A 190 13.71 -0.72 -16.45
C ASN A 190 14.20 -2.16 -16.58
N LEU A 191 14.58 -2.81 -15.46
CA LEU A 191 14.95 -4.23 -15.45
C LEU A 191 13.77 -5.12 -15.83
N TYR A 192 12.60 -4.85 -15.25
CA TYR A 192 11.37 -5.58 -15.56
C TYR A 192 11.01 -5.46 -17.05
N ASP A 193 11.03 -4.25 -17.60
CA ASP A 193 10.74 -3.98 -19.02
C ASP A 193 11.78 -4.63 -19.95
N ALA A 194 13.03 -4.81 -19.50
CA ALA A 194 14.07 -5.53 -20.22
C ALA A 194 13.96 -7.08 -20.10
N GLY A 195 13.05 -7.60 -19.27
CA GLY A 195 12.95 -9.02 -18.96
C GLY A 195 14.10 -9.55 -18.10
N GLU A 196 14.85 -8.65 -17.45
CA GLU A 196 15.93 -8.98 -16.53
C GLU A 196 15.35 -9.09 -15.11
N THR A 197 15.43 -10.30 -14.52
CA THR A 197 14.92 -10.56 -13.17
C THR A 197 16.00 -10.53 -12.11
N GLU A 198 17.28 -10.48 -12.52
CA GLU A 198 18.36 -10.19 -11.60
C GLU A 198 18.29 -8.71 -11.23
N CYS A 199 18.36 -8.43 -9.94
CA CYS A 199 18.34 -7.11 -9.33
C CYS A 199 19.44 -6.13 -9.80
N GLY A 200 20.20 -6.45 -10.85
CA GLY A 200 21.29 -5.63 -11.37
C GLY A 200 22.39 -5.36 -10.31
N PRO A 201 23.44 -4.62 -10.69
CA PRO A 201 24.40 -4.12 -9.72
C PRO A 201 23.77 -2.96 -8.93
N PHE A 202 23.10 -3.26 -7.81
CA PHE A 202 22.81 -2.24 -6.81
C PHE A 202 24.11 -1.81 -6.12
N GLU A 203 24.30 -0.50 -5.93
CA GLU A 203 25.33 -0.03 -4.99
C GLU A 203 24.92 -0.44 -3.57
N ASN A 204 25.53 -1.53 -3.09
CA ASN A 204 25.40 -2.00 -1.72
C ASN A 204 26.08 -1.01 -0.77
N ASP A 205 25.32 -0.01 -0.30
CA ASP A 205 25.79 0.92 0.73
C ASP A 205 25.98 0.23 2.09
N PHE A 206 25.32 -0.92 2.32
CA PHE A 206 25.39 -1.65 3.58
C PHE A 206 25.06 -3.14 3.37
N ALA A 207 25.76 -4.02 4.08
CA ALA A 207 25.40 -5.43 4.22
C ALA A 207 24.78 -5.64 5.61
N LEU A 208 23.49 -5.99 5.66
CA LEU A 208 22.86 -6.48 6.90
C LEU A 208 23.45 -7.86 7.21
N GLY A 209 23.93 -8.06 8.45
CA GLY A 209 24.28 -9.38 8.94
C GLY A 209 23.04 -10.27 8.87
N GLN A 210 23.10 -11.30 8.04
CA GLN A 210 22.05 -12.29 7.92
C GLN A 210 22.24 -13.33 9.03
N ASP A 211 21.72 -13.05 10.21
CA ASP A 211 21.36 -14.16 11.08
C ASP A 211 20.10 -14.77 10.45
N GLU A 212 20.23 -15.97 9.87
CA GLU A 212 19.08 -16.74 9.43
C GLU A 212 18.16 -16.93 10.64
N MET A 213 16.99 -16.27 10.61
CA MET A 213 15.97 -16.52 11.61
C MET A 213 15.52 -17.97 11.44
N VAL A 214 15.85 -18.80 12.42
CA VAL A 214 15.29 -20.16 12.51
C VAL A 214 13.77 -20.01 12.58
N GLN A 215 13.10 -20.33 11.49
CA GLN A 215 11.65 -20.21 11.39
C GLN A 215 11.03 -21.21 12.37
N SER A 216 10.54 -20.73 13.51
CA SER A 216 9.73 -21.54 14.41
C SER A 216 8.48 -21.96 13.67
N LYS A 217 8.26 -23.27 13.52
CA LYS A 217 7.07 -23.83 12.87
C LYS A 217 5.86 -23.67 13.80
N ILE A 218 5.28 -22.47 13.80
CA ILE A 218 4.05 -22.18 14.53
C ILE A 218 2.87 -22.65 13.69
N GLU A 219 2.01 -23.47 14.28
CA GLU A 219 0.80 -23.98 13.63
C GLU A 219 -0.44 -23.55 14.42
N ILE A 220 -1.56 -23.31 13.73
CA ILE A 220 -2.82 -22.92 14.34
C ILE A 220 -3.91 -23.92 13.98
N PHE A 221 -4.67 -24.36 14.99
CA PHE A 221 -5.72 -25.35 14.79
C PHE A 221 -6.94 -25.12 15.72
N PRO A 222 -8.16 -25.38 15.25
CA PRO A 222 -8.51 -25.59 13.84
C PRO A 222 -8.41 -24.27 13.05
N ASN A 223 -8.11 -24.39 11.76
CA ASN A 223 -8.18 -23.28 10.80
C ASN A 223 -8.68 -23.84 9.46
N PRO A 224 -9.90 -23.51 9.00
CA PRO A 224 -10.84 -22.54 9.57
C PRO A 224 -11.45 -22.91 10.93
N THR A 225 -12.00 -21.93 11.66
CA THR A 225 -12.72 -22.12 12.94
C THR A 225 -13.89 -21.15 13.12
N SER A 226 -14.85 -21.46 13.99
CA SER A 226 -16.04 -20.61 14.26
C SER A 226 -16.04 -19.94 15.63
N SER A 227 -15.22 -20.39 16.60
CA SER A 227 -15.29 -19.88 17.97
C SER A 227 -13.94 -19.77 18.65
N SER A 228 -13.04 -20.74 18.43
CA SER A 228 -11.72 -20.71 19.05
C SER A 228 -10.67 -21.47 18.25
N PHE A 229 -9.41 -21.11 18.45
CA PHE A 229 -8.27 -21.87 17.96
C PHE A 229 -7.20 -21.98 19.04
N THR A 230 -6.26 -22.89 18.84
CA THR A 230 -5.04 -23.03 19.64
C THR A 230 -3.83 -22.76 18.76
N VAL A 231 -2.72 -22.40 19.41
CA VAL A 231 -1.43 -22.25 18.75
C VAL A 231 -0.46 -23.31 19.27
N ALA A 232 0.18 -24.04 18.36
CA ALA A 232 1.21 -25.03 18.63
C ALA A 232 2.59 -24.50 18.19
N GLY A 233 3.67 -24.98 18.83
CA GLY A 233 5.04 -24.58 18.49
C GLY A 233 5.55 -23.33 19.21
N ILE A 234 4.89 -22.93 20.30
CA ILE A 234 5.34 -21.84 21.20
C ILE A 234 6.10 -22.46 22.37
N GLN A 235 7.31 -21.96 22.66
CA GLN A 235 8.00 -22.29 23.92
C GLN A 235 7.72 -21.22 24.98
N GLY A 236 6.87 -21.56 25.96
CA GLY A 236 6.48 -20.65 27.03
C GLY A 236 5.30 -19.77 26.64
N TRP A 237 5.44 -18.45 26.80
CA TRP A 237 4.42 -17.47 26.44
C TRP A 237 4.82 -16.70 25.18
N ALA A 238 3.81 -16.31 24.40
CA ALA A 238 3.93 -15.44 23.25
C ALA A 238 2.93 -14.29 23.36
N GLU A 239 3.27 -13.13 22.82
CA GLU A 239 2.27 -12.09 22.56
C GLU A 239 1.63 -12.35 21.19
N LEU A 240 0.32 -12.59 21.19
CA LEU A 240 -0.49 -12.74 19.99
C LEU A 240 -1.17 -11.40 19.66
N ASN A 241 -0.92 -10.90 18.47
CA ASN A 241 -1.60 -9.75 17.90
C ASN A 241 -2.52 -10.21 16.76
N ILE A 242 -3.83 -10.05 16.95
CA ILE A 242 -4.86 -10.35 15.95
C ILE A 242 -5.14 -9.08 15.18
N ARG A 243 -4.92 -9.13 13.86
CA ARG A 243 -5.17 -8.02 12.94
C ARG A 243 -6.23 -8.40 11.92
N SER A 244 -7.00 -7.42 11.49
CA SER A 244 -7.84 -7.56 10.30
C SER A 244 -6.99 -7.73 9.04
N ILE A 245 -7.61 -8.12 7.92
CA ILE A 245 -6.91 -8.31 6.64
C ILE A 245 -6.31 -7.01 6.07
N ASP A 246 -6.85 -5.87 6.45
CA ASP A 246 -6.32 -4.52 6.15
C ASP A 246 -5.24 -4.05 7.14
N GLY A 247 -4.86 -4.89 8.12
CA GLY A 247 -3.72 -4.67 9.00
C GLY A 247 -4.03 -3.95 10.32
N GLN A 248 -5.28 -3.52 10.54
CA GLN A 248 -5.71 -2.89 11.80
C GLN A 248 -5.58 -3.88 12.96
N LEU A 249 -4.97 -3.45 14.07
CA LEU A 249 -4.87 -4.24 15.28
C LEU A 249 -6.22 -4.30 16.00
N ILE A 250 -6.78 -5.49 16.13
CA ILE A 250 -8.08 -5.73 16.77
C ILE A 250 -7.90 -6.09 18.24
N ARG A 251 -6.96 -7.00 18.52
CA ARG A 251 -6.75 -7.54 19.86
C ARG A 251 -5.30 -7.97 20.06
N THR A 252 -4.80 -7.75 21.27
CA THR A 252 -3.53 -8.29 21.75
C THR A 252 -3.79 -9.16 22.97
N GLU A 253 -3.19 -10.34 23.04
CA GLU A 253 -3.32 -11.27 24.15
C GLU A 253 -2.03 -12.07 24.39
N SER A 254 -1.75 -12.42 25.64
CA SER A 254 -0.65 -13.34 25.96
C SER A 254 -1.16 -14.77 25.87
N VAL A 255 -0.53 -15.58 25.02
CA VAL A 255 -0.92 -16.95 24.76
C VAL A 255 0.19 -17.92 25.13
N SER A 256 -0.19 -19.11 25.58
CA SER A 256 0.69 -20.25 25.79
C SER A 256 0.32 -21.39 24.86
N GLU A 257 1.25 -22.32 24.70
CA GLU A 257 1.06 -23.48 23.82
C GLU A 257 -0.26 -24.21 24.13
N ASN A 258 -0.99 -24.57 23.06
CA ASN A 258 -2.24 -25.34 23.09
C ASN A 258 -3.35 -24.79 23.98
N THR A 259 -3.28 -23.50 24.34
CA THR A 259 -4.34 -22.83 25.11
C THR A 259 -5.40 -22.29 24.16
N PRO A 260 -6.70 -22.60 24.37
CA PRO A 260 -7.77 -22.10 23.50
C PRO A 260 -7.91 -20.57 23.58
N ILE A 261 -7.95 -19.94 22.41
CA ILE A 261 -8.16 -18.50 22.23
C ILE A 261 -9.56 -18.30 21.66
N ASP A 262 -10.42 -17.60 22.40
CA ASP A 262 -11.80 -17.33 21.99
C ASP A 262 -11.87 -16.11 21.04
N ILE A 263 -12.46 -16.34 19.88
CA ILE A 263 -12.70 -15.37 18.81
C ILE A 263 -14.18 -15.29 18.43
N SER A 264 -15.08 -15.81 19.26
CA SER A 264 -16.54 -15.80 19.02
C SER A 264 -17.10 -14.40 18.76
N GLN A 265 -16.45 -13.37 19.30
CA GLN A 265 -16.83 -11.97 19.14
C GLN A 265 -16.34 -11.34 17.82
N LEU A 266 -15.47 -12.02 17.08
CA LEU A 266 -14.98 -11.55 15.79
C LEU A 266 -15.99 -11.89 14.68
N ALA A 267 -16.13 -10.97 13.72
CA ALA A 267 -16.92 -11.21 12.52
C ALA A 267 -16.31 -12.36 11.69
N SER A 268 -17.12 -13.00 10.85
CA SER A 268 -16.61 -13.99 9.90
C SER A 268 -15.71 -13.33 8.86
N GLY A 269 -14.54 -13.93 8.60
CA GLY A 269 -13.56 -13.39 7.66
C GLY A 269 -12.12 -13.84 7.92
N PRO A 270 -11.18 -13.42 7.07
CA PRO A 270 -9.76 -13.65 7.24
C PRO A 270 -9.13 -12.67 8.24
N TYR A 271 -8.18 -13.16 9.04
CA TYR A 271 -7.40 -12.41 10.02
C TYR A 271 -5.91 -12.74 9.90
N LEU A 272 -5.07 -11.74 10.14
CA LEU A 272 -3.61 -11.90 10.23
C LEU A 272 -3.20 -12.03 11.70
N LEU A 273 -2.45 -13.07 12.03
CA LEU A 273 -1.95 -13.33 13.38
C LEU A 273 -0.45 -13.11 13.42
N ASN A 274 0.00 -12.21 14.30
CA ASN A 274 1.42 -12.01 14.56
C ASN A 274 1.73 -12.52 15.97
N LEU A 275 2.60 -13.52 16.07
CA LEU A 275 3.09 -14.05 17.34
C LEU A 275 4.52 -13.58 17.61
N ASN A 276 4.74 -12.97 18.75
CA ASN A 276 6.06 -12.54 19.21
C ASN A 276 6.55 -13.47 20.34
N THR A 277 7.57 -14.26 20.05
CA THR A 277 8.21 -15.23 20.95
C THR A 277 9.67 -14.88 21.16
N GLN A 278 10.05 -14.40 22.36
CA GLN A 278 11.45 -14.18 22.77
C GLN A 278 12.39 -13.60 21.67
N GLY A 279 11.92 -12.59 20.92
CA GLY A 279 12.69 -11.92 19.87
C GLY A 279 12.43 -12.41 18.43
N THR A 280 11.62 -13.46 18.26
CA THR A 280 11.17 -13.95 16.96
C THR A 280 9.72 -13.54 16.73
N VAL A 281 9.42 -13.01 15.54
CA VAL A 281 8.05 -12.74 15.10
C VAL A 281 7.67 -13.77 14.04
N SER A 282 6.55 -14.45 14.24
CA SER A 282 5.95 -15.38 13.29
C SER A 282 4.59 -14.87 12.82
N HIS A 283 4.26 -15.14 11.57
CA HIS A 283 3.01 -14.72 10.93
C HIS A 283 2.22 -15.93 10.45
N THR A 284 0.92 -15.92 10.65
CA THR A 284 0.00 -16.92 10.08
C THR A 284 -1.38 -16.30 9.83
N THR A 285 -2.20 -16.96 9.02
CA THR A 285 -3.54 -16.46 8.63
C THR A 285 -4.62 -17.36 9.22
N LEU A 286 -5.62 -16.75 9.85
CA LEU A 286 -6.77 -17.43 10.43
C LEU A 286 -8.05 -17.12 9.63
N ILE A 287 -8.85 -18.15 9.35
CA ILE A 287 -10.16 -18.01 8.69
C ILE A 287 -11.26 -18.26 9.73
N LYS A 288 -11.97 -17.20 10.12
CA LYS A 288 -13.16 -17.26 10.97
C LYS A 288 -14.41 -17.51 10.13
N GLN A 289 -15.16 -18.56 10.45
CA GLN A 289 -16.46 -18.87 9.85
C GLN A 289 -17.61 -18.34 10.70
#